data_AF-A0A3D2E106-F1
#
_entry.id   AF-A0A3D2E106-F1
#
_cell.length_a   1.000
_cell.length_b   1.000
_cell.length_c   1.000
_cell.angle_alpha   90.00
_cell.angle_beta   90.00
_cell.angle_gamma   90.00
#
_symmetry.space_group_name_H-M   'P 1'
#
loop_
_entity.id
_entity.type
_entity.pdbx_description
1 polymer ?
#
loop_
_entity_poly.entity_id
_entity_poly.type
_entity_poly.pdbx_seq_one_letter_code
_entity_poly.pdbx_strand_id
1 'polypeptide(L)'
;MDCLTLKKSNCKNCYKCIRHCPVKAIRFSGNQAHIIGDECILCGHCFVVCPQNAKEIVNETEKVKVLLQSYPVYVSLAPSFIANYEGVGINSMRKSLKKLGFADVEETALGATVVKNEYDRLLREEKRDIVISSCCHTVNLLIQKYFPKELPYLADVLSPMQAHC
;
A
#
# COMPACT_ATOMS: atom_id res chain seq x y z
N MET A 1 3.07 -0.93 -13.58
CA MET A 1 1.80 -0.28 -13.24
C MET A 1 2.14 0.82 -12.26
N ASP A 2 1.91 2.08 -12.62
CA ASP A 2 2.44 3.21 -11.86
C ASP A 2 1.46 3.65 -10.77
N CYS A 3 1.68 3.20 -9.53
CA CYS A 3 0.84 3.55 -8.39
C CYS A 3 1.03 5.01 -7.91
N LEU A 4 2.12 5.66 -8.32
CA LEU A 4 2.50 7.00 -7.88
C LEU A 4 3.11 7.79 -9.05
N THR A 5 2.49 8.92 -9.39
CA THR A 5 2.89 9.77 -10.53
C THR A 5 3.13 11.22 -10.08
N LEU A 6 3.60 12.06 -11.01
CA LEU A 6 3.83 13.49 -10.76
C LEU A 6 2.89 14.35 -11.59
N LYS A 7 2.20 15.28 -10.93
CA LYS A 7 1.40 16.32 -11.56
C LYS A 7 2.27 17.53 -11.90
N LYS A 8 2.54 17.74 -13.19
CA LYS A 8 3.53 18.71 -13.68
C LYS A 8 3.28 20.15 -13.21
N SER A 9 2.02 20.59 -13.14
CA SER A 9 1.64 22.00 -12.93
C SER A 9 2.05 22.57 -11.56
N ASN A 10 2.24 21.73 -10.55
CA ASN A 10 2.39 22.18 -9.17
C ASN A 10 3.83 22.13 -8.65
N CYS A 11 4.75 21.47 -9.37
CA CYS A 11 6.11 21.31 -8.87
C CYS A 11 6.91 22.64 -8.93
N LYS A 12 7.50 23.04 -7.80
CA LYS A 12 8.39 24.21 -7.69
C LYS A 12 9.87 23.86 -7.51
N ASN A 13 10.25 22.62 -7.85
CA ASN A 13 11.65 22.15 -7.81
C ASN A 13 12.36 22.38 -6.47
N CYS A 14 11.67 22.16 -5.35
CA CYS A 14 12.26 22.29 -4.01
C CYS A 14 13.17 21.11 -3.60
N TYR A 15 13.24 20.07 -4.44
CA TYR A 15 14.02 18.84 -4.27
C TYR A 15 13.74 18.03 -2.98
N LYS A 16 12.69 18.34 -2.20
CA LYS A 16 12.33 17.59 -0.98
C LYS A 16 12.10 16.10 -1.25
N CYS A 17 11.35 15.77 -2.31
CA CYS A 17 11.09 14.39 -2.71
C CYS A 17 12.40 13.60 -2.94
N ILE A 18 13.39 14.20 -3.59
CA ILE A 18 14.69 13.57 -3.87
C ILE A 18 15.48 13.35 -2.57
N ARG A 19 15.57 14.38 -1.72
CA ARG A 19 16.30 14.28 -0.44
C ARG A 19 15.72 13.21 0.47
N HIS A 20 14.40 13.12 0.54
CA HIS A 20 13.70 12.22 1.44
C HIS A 20 13.45 10.81 0.86
N CYS A 21 13.68 10.56 -0.43
CA CYS A 21 13.56 9.20 -0.96
C CYS A 21 14.59 8.28 -0.26
N PRO A 22 14.14 7.19 0.41
CA PRO A 22 15.03 6.32 1.18
C PRO A 22 15.98 5.53 0.28
N VAL A 23 15.53 5.19 -0.93
CA VAL A 23 16.29 4.37 -1.91
C VAL A 23 16.81 5.18 -3.10
N LYS A 24 16.72 6.52 -3.03
CA LYS A 24 17.19 7.46 -4.08
C LYS A 24 16.63 7.22 -5.49
N ALA A 25 15.45 6.61 -5.60
CA ALA A 25 14.74 6.31 -6.85
C ALA A 25 14.10 7.52 -7.56
N ILE A 26 14.58 8.76 -7.32
CA ILE A 26 14.03 9.97 -7.96
C ILE A 26 15.17 10.74 -8.62
N ARG A 27 15.08 10.92 -9.94
CA ARG A 27 16.05 11.68 -10.74
C ARG A 27 15.48 13.04 -11.13
N PHE A 28 16.34 14.01 -11.35
CA PHE A 28 15.95 15.33 -11.86
C PHE A 28 16.47 15.50 -13.29
N SER A 29 15.57 15.70 -14.25
CA SER A 29 15.91 15.95 -15.65
C SER A 29 14.82 16.77 -16.32
N GLY A 30 15.18 17.60 -17.30
CA GLY A 30 14.21 18.46 -17.99
C GLY A 30 13.46 19.41 -17.05
N ASN A 31 14.15 19.95 -16.03
CA ASN A 31 13.58 20.80 -14.99
C ASN A 31 12.44 20.15 -14.17
N GLN A 32 12.44 18.82 -14.06
CA GLN A 32 11.39 18.06 -13.39
C GLN A 32 11.95 16.80 -12.67
N ALA A 33 11.31 16.44 -11.55
CA ALA A 33 11.62 15.23 -10.82
C ALA A 33 10.83 14.02 -11.36
N HIS A 34 11.52 12.93 -11.69
CA HIS A 34 10.96 11.69 -12.24
C HIS A 34 11.22 10.54 -11.27
N ILE A 35 10.19 9.72 -11.01
CA ILE A 35 10.33 8.50 -10.22
C ILE A 35 10.81 7.40 -11.16
N ILE A 36 11.88 6.71 -10.80
CA ILE A 36 12.41 5.58 -11.56
C ILE A 36 11.71 4.32 -11.05
N GLY A 37 10.76 3.80 -11.83
CA GLY A 37 9.87 2.70 -11.41
C GLY A 37 10.64 1.45 -10.93
N ASP A 38 11.68 1.06 -11.67
CA ASP A 38 12.49 -0.12 -11.36
C ASP A 38 13.27 0.01 -10.04
N GLU A 39 13.62 1.22 -9.64
CA GLU A 39 14.29 1.50 -8.35
C GLU A 39 13.27 1.75 -7.22
N CYS A 40 12.08 2.27 -7.55
CA CYS A 40 11.10 2.67 -6.55
C CYS A 40 10.55 1.48 -5.76
N ILE A 41 10.48 1.62 -4.43
CA ILE A 41 9.86 0.65 -3.52
C ILE A 41 8.41 1.01 -3.13
N LEU A 42 7.82 2.00 -3.79
CA LEU A 42 6.42 2.44 -3.61
C LEU A 42 6.03 2.89 -2.18
N CYS A 43 6.99 3.34 -1.38
CA CYS A 43 6.75 3.76 0.02
C CYS A 43 5.88 5.03 0.20
N GLY A 44 5.61 5.80 -0.86
CA GLY A 44 4.79 7.02 -0.78
C GLY A 44 5.41 8.21 -0.04
N HIS A 45 6.62 8.09 0.54
CA HIS A 45 7.20 9.19 1.33
C HIS A 45 7.39 10.48 0.54
N CYS A 46 7.71 10.38 -0.75
CA CYS A 46 7.83 11.55 -1.62
C CYS A 46 6.50 12.28 -1.89
N PHE A 47 5.36 11.60 -1.71
CA PHE A 47 4.02 12.20 -1.73
C PHE A 47 3.78 12.97 -0.43
N VAL A 48 3.99 12.33 0.72
CA VAL A 48 3.76 12.91 2.06
C VAL A 48 4.58 14.19 2.30
N VAL A 49 5.86 14.20 1.92
CA VAL A 49 6.75 15.35 2.17
C VAL A 49 6.62 16.48 1.15
N CYS A 50 5.81 16.31 0.09
CA CYS A 50 5.71 17.30 -0.98
C CYS A 50 4.87 18.50 -0.53
N PRO A 51 5.45 19.70 -0.31
CA PRO A 51 4.70 20.86 0.16
C PRO A 51 3.81 21.47 -0.93
N GLN A 52 3.93 21.01 -2.17
CA GLN A 52 3.21 21.54 -3.33
C GLN A 52 2.10 20.62 -3.81
N ASN A 53 1.88 19.47 -3.14
CA ASN A 53 0.94 18.44 -3.60
C ASN A 53 1.13 18.10 -5.10
N ALA A 54 2.39 17.98 -5.52
CA ALA A 54 2.76 17.73 -6.91
C ALA A 54 2.87 16.24 -7.26
N LYS A 55 2.52 15.35 -6.32
CA LYS A 55 2.49 13.90 -6.50
C LYS A 55 1.05 13.42 -6.42
N GLU A 56 0.73 12.40 -7.19
CA GLU A 56 -0.62 11.85 -7.30
C GLU A 56 -0.57 10.33 -7.19
N ILE A 57 -1.49 9.78 -6.41
CA ILE A 57 -1.69 8.33 -6.27
C ILE A 57 -2.72 7.91 -7.31
N VAL A 58 -2.58 6.71 -7.86
CA VAL A 58 -3.54 6.15 -8.80
C VAL A 58 -4.98 6.26 -8.26
N ASN A 59 -5.88 6.77 -9.09
CA ASN A 59 -7.29 6.89 -8.75
C ASN A 59 -8.10 5.87 -9.57
N GLU A 60 -8.73 4.93 -8.88
CA GLU A 60 -9.53 3.86 -9.49
C GLU A 60 -11.04 4.01 -9.24
N THR A 61 -11.49 5.19 -8.82
CA THR A 61 -12.90 5.46 -8.48
C THR A 61 -13.84 5.16 -9.64
N GLU A 62 -13.48 5.55 -10.86
CA GLU A 62 -14.31 5.28 -12.05
C GLU A 62 -14.41 3.78 -12.35
N LYS A 63 -13.33 3.01 -12.16
CA LYS A 63 -13.38 1.55 -12.31
C LYS A 63 -14.37 0.94 -11.33
N VAL A 64 -14.35 1.40 -10.07
CA VAL A 64 -15.27 0.94 -9.03
C VAL A 64 -16.72 1.29 -9.38
N LYS A 65 -16.99 2.50 -9.90
CA LYS A 65 -18.33 2.89 -10.36
C LYS A 65 -18.86 1.96 -11.46
N VAL A 66 -18.00 1.57 -12.40
CA VAL A 66 -18.36 0.61 -13.45
C VAL A 66 -18.65 -0.78 -12.86
N LEU A 67 -17.81 -1.27 -11.93
CA LEU A 67 -18.02 -2.56 -11.27
C LEU A 67 -19.35 -2.63 -10.52
N LEU A 68 -19.72 -1.55 -9.83
CA LEU A 68 -20.98 -1.43 -9.09
C LEU A 68 -22.23 -1.54 -9.98
N GLN A 69 -22.12 -1.26 -11.27
CA GLN A 69 -23.24 -1.40 -12.21
C GLN A 69 -23.44 -2.84 -12.69
N SER A 70 -22.42 -3.69 -12.58
CA SER A 70 -22.42 -5.02 -13.21
C SER A 70 -22.34 -6.18 -12.21
N TYR A 71 -21.81 -5.96 -11.01
CA TYR A 71 -21.53 -7.03 -10.04
C TYR A 71 -21.88 -6.61 -8.61
N PRO A 72 -22.23 -7.58 -7.72
CA PRO A 72 -22.20 -7.33 -6.29
C PRO A 72 -20.75 -7.13 -5.84
N VAL A 73 -20.39 -5.88 -5.51
CA VAL A 73 -19.02 -5.52 -5.11
C VAL A 73 -18.91 -5.49 -3.59
N TYR A 74 -17.96 -6.25 -3.05
CA TYR A 74 -17.60 -6.26 -1.63
C TYR A 74 -16.35 -5.43 -1.37
N VAL A 75 -16.29 -4.73 -0.24
CA VAL A 75 -15.14 -3.90 0.13
C VAL A 75 -14.35 -4.56 1.25
N SER A 76 -13.07 -4.85 0.96
CA SER A 76 -12.06 -5.15 1.97
C SER A 76 -11.41 -3.86 2.47
N LEU A 77 -11.82 -3.36 3.64
CA LEU A 77 -11.36 -2.09 4.20
C LEU A 77 -10.11 -2.27 5.06
N ALA A 78 -9.02 -1.55 4.77
CA ALA A 78 -7.79 -1.62 5.56
C ALA A 78 -8.01 -1.03 6.97
N PRO A 79 -7.57 -1.68 8.06
CA PRO A 79 -7.88 -1.28 9.44
C PRO A 79 -7.42 0.13 9.83
N SER A 80 -6.43 0.68 9.11
CA SER A 80 -5.90 2.02 9.35
C SER A 80 -6.90 3.15 9.07
N PHE A 81 -8.09 2.87 8.51
CA PHE A 81 -9.10 3.90 8.24
C PHE A 81 -9.49 4.68 9.51
N ILE A 82 -9.48 4.03 10.68
CA ILE A 82 -9.83 4.66 11.96
C ILE A 82 -8.92 5.86 12.29
N ALA A 83 -7.68 5.87 11.80
CA ALA A 83 -6.74 6.98 12.02
C ALA A 83 -7.16 8.25 11.26
N ASN A 84 -7.95 8.11 10.21
CA ASN A 84 -8.40 9.24 9.38
C ASN A 84 -9.81 9.74 9.78
N TYR A 85 -10.56 8.95 10.56
CA TYR A 85 -11.96 9.22 10.88
C TYR A 85 -12.21 8.98 12.37
N GLU A 86 -12.10 10.04 13.17
CA GLU A 86 -12.26 9.99 14.62
C GLU A 86 -13.66 9.50 15.02
N GLY A 87 -13.72 8.53 15.96
CA GLY A 87 -14.97 7.95 16.45
C GLY A 87 -15.70 7.05 15.44
N VAL A 88 -15.14 6.80 14.26
CA VAL A 88 -15.78 5.98 13.22
C VAL A 88 -15.28 4.53 13.30
N GLY A 89 -16.18 3.62 13.64
CA GLY A 89 -15.94 2.17 13.57
C GLY A 89 -16.42 1.53 12.25
N ILE A 90 -16.11 0.24 12.07
CA ILE A 90 -16.46 -0.52 10.86
C ILE A 90 -17.96 -0.49 10.54
N ASN A 91 -18.82 -0.55 11.54
CA ASN A 91 -20.27 -0.53 11.33
C ASN A 91 -20.75 0.78 10.65
N SER A 92 -20.11 1.91 10.99
CA SER A 92 -20.41 3.20 10.36
C SER A 92 -19.92 3.23 8.91
N MET A 93 -18.70 2.73 8.66
CA MET A 93 -18.16 2.59 7.30
C MET A 93 -18.98 1.66 6.43
N ARG A 94 -19.36 0.49 6.95
CA ARG A 94 -20.24 -0.48 6.28
C ARG A 94 -21.57 0.16 5.88
N LYS A 95 -22.24 0.88 6.79
CA LYS A 95 -23.49 1.59 6.48
C LYS A 95 -23.29 2.62 5.36
N SER A 96 -22.23 3.43 5.44
CA SER A 96 -21.95 4.48 4.46
C SER A 96 -21.61 3.94 3.08
N LEU A 97 -20.77 2.92 2.99
CA LEU A 97 -20.41 2.27 1.72
C LEU A 97 -21.59 1.51 1.13
N LYS A 98 -22.44 0.84 1.92
CA LYS A 98 -23.67 0.24 1.39
C LYS A 98 -24.63 1.27 0.76
N LYS A 99 -24.69 2.50 1.31
CA LYS A 99 -25.44 3.60 0.66
C LYS A 99 -24.83 4.03 -0.68
N LEU A 100 -23.55 3.77 -0.92
CA LEU A 100 -22.87 4.01 -2.20
C LEU A 100 -23.06 2.87 -3.21
N GLY A 101 -23.77 1.81 -2.85
CA GLY A 101 -24.12 0.69 -3.74
C GLY A 101 -23.29 -0.59 -3.55
N PHE A 102 -22.33 -0.61 -2.62
CA PHE A 102 -21.59 -1.84 -2.31
C PHE A 102 -22.48 -2.90 -1.64
N ALA A 103 -22.24 -4.18 -1.95
CA ALA A 103 -23.00 -5.30 -1.41
C ALA A 103 -22.76 -5.46 0.11
N ASP A 104 -21.48 -5.51 0.51
CA ASP A 104 -21.09 -5.44 1.92
C ASP A 104 -19.64 -4.95 2.09
N VAL A 105 -19.25 -4.74 3.35
CA VAL A 105 -17.92 -4.26 3.74
C VAL A 105 -17.41 -5.05 4.93
N GLU A 106 -16.17 -5.50 4.84
CA GLU A 106 -15.45 -6.17 5.93
C GLU A 106 -14.06 -5.61 6.11
N GLU A 107 -13.53 -5.71 7.33
CA GLU A 107 -12.17 -5.29 7.59
C GLU A 107 -11.16 -6.33 7.10
N THR A 108 -10.10 -5.83 6.47
CA THR A 108 -8.93 -6.65 6.10
C THR A 108 -8.24 -7.26 7.34
N ALA A 109 -8.60 -6.81 8.56
CA ALA A 109 -8.18 -7.41 9.82
C ALA A 109 -8.54 -8.91 9.92
N LEU A 110 -9.61 -9.36 9.26
CA LEU A 110 -9.95 -10.78 9.18
C LEU A 110 -8.84 -11.56 8.47
N GLY A 111 -8.39 -11.08 7.29
CA GLY A 111 -7.21 -11.62 6.61
C GLY A 111 -5.93 -11.49 7.45
N ALA A 112 -5.78 -10.43 8.23
CA ALA A 112 -4.64 -10.28 9.14
C ALA A 112 -4.62 -11.37 10.22
N THR A 113 -5.79 -11.82 10.69
CA THR A 113 -5.89 -12.92 11.65
C THR A 113 -5.45 -14.24 11.03
N VAL A 114 -5.85 -14.51 9.78
CA VAL A 114 -5.41 -15.69 9.01
C VAL A 114 -3.89 -15.68 8.86
N VAL A 115 -3.34 -14.55 8.42
CA VAL A 115 -1.90 -14.35 8.23
C VAL A 115 -1.12 -14.49 9.54
N LYS A 116 -1.66 -13.99 10.65
CA LYS A 116 -1.07 -14.17 11.98
C LYS A 116 -0.96 -15.63 12.37
N ASN A 117 -2.02 -16.43 12.16
CA ASN A 117 -2.01 -17.86 12.48
C ASN A 117 -0.92 -18.60 11.68
N GLU A 118 -0.68 -18.16 10.45
CA GLU A 118 0.39 -18.71 9.63
C GLU A 118 1.78 -18.33 10.14
N TYR A 119 1.98 -17.09 10.61
CA TYR A 119 3.21 -16.75 11.32
C TYR A 119 3.40 -17.58 12.59
N ASP A 120 2.36 -17.80 13.39
CA ASP A 120 2.46 -18.67 14.58
C ASP A 120 2.83 -20.11 14.20
N ARG A 121 2.36 -20.62 13.06
CA ARG A 121 2.75 -21.92 12.53
C ARG A 121 4.25 -21.92 12.20
N LEU A 122 4.72 -20.93 11.45
CA LEU A 122 6.14 -20.82 11.07
C LEU A 122 7.06 -20.72 12.29
N LEU A 123 6.67 -19.97 13.31
CA LEU A 123 7.46 -19.81 14.54
C LEU A 123 7.51 -21.11 15.35
N ARG A 124 6.41 -21.86 15.44
CA ARG A 124 6.36 -23.15 16.15
C ARG A 124 7.15 -24.27 15.48
N GLU A 125 7.35 -24.20 14.17
CA GLU A 125 8.15 -25.21 13.47
C GLU A 125 9.65 -25.11 13.77
N GLU A 126 10.12 -23.96 14.30
CA GLU A 126 11.53 -23.72 14.67
C GLU A 126 12.53 -24.03 13.55
N LYS A 127 12.08 -24.03 12.28
CA LYS A 127 12.94 -24.30 11.10
C LYS A 127 13.75 -23.09 10.64
N ARG A 128 13.41 -21.90 11.13
CA ARG A 128 14.00 -20.63 10.69
C ARG A 128 14.42 -19.82 11.92
N ASP A 129 15.71 -19.49 12.01
CA ASP A 129 16.23 -18.66 13.09
C ASP A 129 15.76 -17.20 12.98
N ILE A 130 15.52 -16.72 11.75
CA ILE A 130 15.11 -15.36 11.44
C ILE A 130 13.91 -15.40 10.50
N VAL A 131 12.87 -14.65 10.83
CA VAL A 131 11.67 -14.48 10.02
C VAL A 131 11.35 -12.99 9.88
N ILE A 132 11.35 -12.48 8.65
CA ILE A 132 10.92 -11.13 8.29
C ILE A 132 9.49 -11.21 7.78
N SER A 133 8.59 -10.37 8.31
CA SER A 133 7.20 -10.35 7.85
C SER A 133 7.08 -9.82 6.41
N SER A 134 6.18 -10.45 5.65
CA SER A 134 5.93 -10.18 4.23
C SER A 134 4.67 -9.37 3.96
N CYS A 135 3.99 -8.87 5.01
CA CYS A 135 2.70 -8.18 4.88
C CYS A 135 2.80 -6.84 4.15
N CYS A 136 3.95 -6.17 4.21
CA CYS A 136 4.15 -4.84 3.64
C CYS A 136 4.84 -4.94 2.28
N HIS A 137 4.13 -4.59 1.21
CA HIS A 137 4.68 -4.59 -0.14
C HIS A 137 5.94 -3.73 -0.29
N THR A 138 6.02 -2.59 0.42
CA THR A 138 7.20 -1.72 0.43
C THR A 138 8.44 -2.45 0.97
N VAL A 139 8.28 -3.24 2.04
CA VAL A 139 9.38 -4.02 2.63
C VAL A 139 9.79 -5.14 1.70
N ASN A 140 8.82 -5.83 1.09
CA ASN A 140 9.10 -6.88 0.12
C ASN A 140 9.91 -6.35 -1.08
N LEU A 141 9.51 -5.19 -1.64
CA LEU A 141 10.27 -4.54 -2.72
C LEU A 141 11.65 -4.07 -2.27
N LEU A 142 11.78 -3.55 -1.04
CA LEU A 142 13.07 -3.15 -0.49
C LEU A 142 14.03 -4.35 -0.43
N ILE A 143 13.56 -5.49 0.06
CA ILE A 143 14.36 -6.72 0.15
C ILE A 143 14.69 -7.23 -1.25
N GLN A 144 13.69 -7.42 -2.11
CA GLN A 144 13.87 -7.94 -3.46
C GLN A 144 14.84 -7.12 -4.31
N LYS A 145 14.84 -5.79 -4.18
CA LYS A 145 15.66 -4.90 -5.00
C LYS A 145 17.01 -4.55 -4.39
N TYR A 146 17.07 -4.34 -3.07
CA TYR A 146 18.24 -3.75 -2.41
C TYR A 146 18.91 -4.68 -1.39
N PHE A 147 18.21 -5.70 -0.89
CA PHE A 147 18.71 -6.65 0.10
C PHE A 147 18.39 -8.10 -0.33
N PRO A 148 18.86 -8.55 -1.51
CA PRO A 148 18.50 -9.86 -2.04
C PRO A 148 19.09 -11.02 -1.22
N LYS A 149 20.13 -10.79 -0.41
CA LYS A 149 20.71 -11.82 0.47
C LYS A 149 19.77 -12.16 1.63
N GLU A 150 18.83 -11.27 1.94
CA GLU A 150 17.88 -11.36 3.03
C GLU A 150 16.57 -12.02 2.58
N LEU A 151 16.40 -12.29 1.28
CA LEU A 151 15.24 -13.00 0.73
C LEU A 151 14.93 -14.34 1.44
N PRO A 152 15.90 -15.19 1.81
CA PRO A 152 15.61 -16.44 2.53
C PRO A 152 14.93 -16.25 3.88
N TYR A 153 15.08 -15.07 4.50
CA TYR A 153 14.45 -14.74 5.78
C TYR A 153 13.05 -14.14 5.60
N LEU A 154 12.68 -13.69 4.40
CA LEU A 154 11.34 -13.19 4.12
C LEU A 154 10.33 -14.34 4.23
N ALA A 155 9.28 -14.12 5.01
CA ALA A 155 8.23 -15.11 5.19
C ALA A 155 7.49 -15.35 3.87
N ASP A 156 7.28 -16.62 3.53
CA ASP A 156 6.45 -17.01 2.38
C ASP A 156 4.98 -17.08 2.81
N VAL A 157 4.45 -15.92 3.19
CA VAL A 157 3.09 -15.75 3.70
C VAL A 157 2.40 -14.64 2.91
N LEU A 158 1.14 -14.86 2.55
CA LEU A 158 0.33 -13.87 1.85
C LEU A 158 0.15 -12.60 2.70
N SER A 159 -0.05 -11.46 2.04
CA SER A 159 -0.46 -10.25 2.76
C SER A 159 -1.90 -10.37 3.28
N PRO A 160 -2.28 -9.64 4.35
CA PRO A 160 -3.66 -9.62 4.85
C PRO A 160 -4.69 -9.26 3.77
N MET A 161 -4.32 -8.38 2.83
CA MET A 161 -5.17 -8.01 1.69
C MET A 161 -5.43 -9.22 0.80
N GLN A 162 -4.39 -10.00 0.46
CA GLN A 162 -4.53 -11.19 -0.38
C GLN A 162 -5.25 -12.33 0.34
N ALA A 163 -5.06 -12.48 1.65
CA ALA A 163 -5.71 -13.53 2.44
C ALA A 163 -7.19 -13.26 2.73
N HIS A 164 -7.65 -12.02 2.57
CA HIS A 164 -9.04 -11.64 2.78
C HIS A 164 -9.89 -11.72 1.50
N CYS A 165 -9.24 -11.64 0.33
CA CYS A 165 -9.90 -11.64 -0.99
C CYS A 165 -10.06 -13.03 -1.57
#